data_AF-A0A1B1Q3I5-F1
#
_entry.id   AF-A0A1B1Q3I5-F1
#
_cell.length_a   1.000
_cell.length_b   1.000
_cell.length_c   1.000
_cell.angle_alpha   90.00
_cell.angle_beta   90.00
_cell.angle_gamma   90.00
#
_symmetry.space_group_name_H-M   'P 1'
#
loop_
_entity.id
_entity.type
_entity.pdbx_description
1 polymer ?
#
loop_
_entity_poly.entity_id
_entity_poly.type
_entity_poly.pdbx_seq_one_letter_code
_entity_poly.pdbx_strand_id
1 'polypeptide(L)'
;MNDKLYYTIGKIAADKHESITSKLADDTATEQDKVHALLLDEIMALAKNRLSVEKNERIAEKGGDVWVERTSESHYPHIRLHGGALEDDPPM
;
A
#
# COMPACT_ATOMS: atom_id res chain seq x y z
N MET A 1 22.30 4.39 2.20
CA MET A 1 21.88 5.50 3.09
C MET A 1 20.39 5.81 2.92
N ASN A 2 19.90 5.87 1.68
CA ASN A 2 18.49 6.09 1.37
C ASN A 2 17.57 4.96 1.86
N ASP A 3 17.99 3.70 1.79
CA ASP A 3 17.15 2.57 2.23
C ASP A 3 16.83 2.63 3.73
N LYS A 4 17.81 3.01 4.56
CA LYS A 4 17.61 3.20 6.00
C LYS A 4 16.65 4.36 6.27
N LEU A 5 16.75 5.44 5.48
CA LEU A 5 15.86 6.59 5.59
C LEU A 5 14.42 6.20 5.20
N TYR A 6 14.21 5.55 4.06
CA TYR A 6 12.90 5.11 3.61
C TYR A 6 12.28 4.07 4.55
N TYR A 7 13.09 3.14 5.07
CA TYR A 7 12.65 2.21 6.11
C TYR A 7 12.17 2.96 7.36
N THR A 8 12.93 3.97 7.80
CA THR A 8 12.59 4.76 8.99
C THR A 8 11.29 5.54 8.77
N ILE A 9 11.12 6.15 7.60
CA ILE A 9 9.89 6.88 7.24
C ILE A 9 8.68 5.93 7.25
N GLY A 10 8.81 4.77 6.59
CA GLY A 10 7.74 3.76 6.57
C GLY A 10 7.39 3.25 7.96
N LYS A 11 8.39 3.01 8.82
CA LYS A 11 8.17 2.57 10.19
C LYS A 11 7.44 3.64 11.02
N ILE A 12 7.87 4.90 10.94
CA ILE A 12 7.20 6.01 11.64
C ILE A 12 5.76 6.19 11.15
N ALA A 13 5.51 6.06 9.84
CA ALA A 13 4.16 6.16 9.29
C ALA A 13 3.25 5.03 9.82
N ALA A 14 3.75 3.79 9.86
CA ALA A 14 3.02 2.64 10.40
C ALA A 14 2.74 2.81 11.91
N ASP A 15 3.73 3.23 12.70
CA ASP A 15 3.58 3.45 14.14
C ASP A 15 2.59 4.59 14.43
N LYS A 16 2.60 5.65 13.62
CA LYS A 16 1.63 6.74 13.72
C LYS A 16 0.22 6.27 13.38
N HIS A 17 0.08 5.45 12.33
CA HIS A 17 -1.19 4.86 11.96
C HIS A 17 -1.76 4.03 13.10
N GLU A 18 -0.99 3.09 13.66
CA GLU A 18 -1.38 2.26 14.81
C GLU A 18 -1.83 3.10 16.01
N SER A 19 -1.09 4.16 16.33
CA SER A 19 -1.45 5.09 17.41
C SER A 19 -2.80 5.77 17.17
N ILE A 20 -3.09 6.18 15.93
CA ILE A 20 -4.37 6.79 15.57
C ILE A 20 -5.51 5.74 15.60
N THR A 21 -5.28 4.54 15.07
CA THR A 21 -6.25 3.45 15.09
C THR A 21 -6.64 3.07 16.52
N SER A 22 -5.70 3.08 17.45
CA SER A 22 -5.99 2.89 18.88
C SER A 22 -6.95 3.96 19.41
N LYS A 23 -6.70 5.25 19.11
CA LYS A 23 -7.63 6.33 19.51
C LYS A 23 -9.02 6.18 18.90
N LEU A 24 -9.10 5.71 17.65
CA LEU A 24 -10.37 5.45 16.97
C LEU A 24 -11.15 4.32 17.66
N ALA A 25 -10.46 3.24 18.05
CA ALA A 25 -11.05 2.13 18.77
C ALA A 25 -11.56 2.54 20.16
N ASP A 26 -10.86 3.46 20.83
CA ASP A 26 -11.20 3.98 22.15
C ASP A 26 -12.23 5.15 22.10
N ASP A 27 -12.71 5.54 20.91
CA ASP A 27 -13.59 6.71 20.68
C ASP A 27 -13.04 8.03 21.26
N THR A 28 -11.72 8.19 21.24
CA THR A 28 -11.02 9.40 21.69
C THR A 28 -10.36 10.18 20.56
N ALA A 29 -10.57 9.74 19.31
CA ALA A 29 -10.00 10.35 18.12
C ALA A 29 -10.66 11.69 17.79
N THR A 30 -9.84 12.69 17.46
CA THR A 30 -10.32 13.96 16.90
C THR A 30 -10.70 13.80 15.42
N GLU A 31 -11.42 14.76 14.85
CA GLU A 31 -11.68 14.80 13.40
C GLU A 31 -10.38 14.82 12.58
N GLN A 32 -9.34 15.47 13.11
CA GLN A 32 -8.03 15.49 12.46
C GLN A 32 -7.35 14.11 12.51
N ASP A 33 -7.49 13.37 13.62
CA ASP A 33 -7.00 11.99 13.70
C ASP A 33 -7.69 11.09 12.64
N LYS A 34 -9.00 11.24 12.43
CA LYS A 34 -9.76 10.50 11.40
C LYS A 34 -9.24 10.77 9.98
N VAL A 35 -9.04 12.05 9.62
CA VAL A 35 -8.50 12.43 8.31
C VAL A 35 -7.09 11.90 8.12
N HIS A 36 -6.24 11.98 9.16
CA HIS A 36 -4.89 11.44 9.10
C HIS A 36 -4.87 9.91 8.97
N ALA A 37 -5.79 9.19 9.61
CA ALA A 37 -5.93 7.74 9.46
C ALA A 37 -6.15 7.37 8.00
N LEU A 38 -7.14 8.01 7.35
CA LEU A 38 -7.47 7.77 5.95
C LEU A 38 -6.30 8.05 5.01
N LEU A 39 -5.58 9.15 5.25
CA LEU A 39 -4.40 9.47 4.44
C LEU A 39 -3.27 8.44 4.63
N LEU A 40 -3.05 7.98 5.87
CA LEU A 40 -2.03 6.97 6.15
C LEU A 40 -2.41 5.62 5.55
N ASP A 41 -3.68 5.23 5.59
CA ASP A 41 -4.20 4.04 4.90
C ASP A 41 -3.91 4.10 3.39
N GLU A 42 -4.18 5.23 2.75
CA GLU A 42 -3.91 5.43 1.33
C GLU A 42 -2.40 5.33 1.02
N ILE A 43 -1.55 5.98 1.81
CA ILE A 43 -0.08 5.90 1.65
C ILE A 43 0.40 4.45 1.83
N MET A 44 -0.10 3.73 2.82
CA MET A 44 0.27 2.34 3.09
C MET A 44 -0.19 1.42 1.95
N ALA A 45 -1.40 1.61 1.41
CA ALA A 45 -1.89 0.86 0.26
C ALA A 45 -1.01 1.09 -0.98
N LEU A 46 -0.69 2.35 -1.29
CA LEU A 46 0.19 2.70 -2.40
C LEU A 46 1.59 2.07 -2.25
N ALA A 47 2.16 2.09 -1.05
CA ALA A 47 3.45 1.48 -0.77
C ALA A 47 3.43 -0.06 -0.95
N LYS A 48 2.39 -0.73 -0.43
CA LYS A 48 2.20 -2.19 -0.61
C LYS A 48 2.03 -2.56 -2.07
N ASN A 49 1.27 -1.77 -2.83
CA ASN A 49 1.10 -1.98 -4.25
C ASN A 49 2.42 -1.85 -5.01
N ARG A 50 3.24 -0.83 -4.71
CA ARG A 50 4.56 -0.70 -5.35
C ARG A 50 5.47 -1.90 -5.08
N LEU A 51 5.49 -2.39 -3.84
CA LEU A 51 6.27 -3.58 -3.47
C LEU A 51 5.77 -4.84 -4.20
N SER A 52 4.46 -4.99 -4.34
CA SER A 52 3.85 -6.12 -5.06
C SER A 52 4.19 -6.07 -6.55
N VAL A 53 4.11 -4.90 -7.18
CA VAL A 53 4.54 -4.69 -8.57
C VAL A 53 6.01 -5.02 -8.75
N GLU A 54 6.90 -4.52 -7.88
CA GLU A 54 8.33 -4.81 -7.97
C GLU A 54 8.64 -6.32 -7.86
N LYS A 55 7.92 -7.03 -6.98
CA LYS A 55 8.02 -8.49 -6.88
C LYS A 55 7.57 -9.18 -8.16
N ASN A 56 6.47 -8.71 -8.75
CA ASN A 56 5.92 -9.26 -9.98
C ASN A 56 6.84 -9.03 -11.19
N GLU A 57 7.40 -7.81 -11.32
CA GLU A 57 8.41 -7.45 -12.33
C GLU A 57 9.62 -8.40 -12.26
N ARG A 58 10.12 -8.68 -11.04
CA ARG A 58 11.23 -9.64 -10.83
C ARG A 58 10.88 -11.09 -11.20
N ILE A 59 9.61 -11.49 -11.08
CA ILE A 59 9.16 -12.83 -11.49
C ILE A 59 9.11 -12.90 -13.02
N ALA A 60 8.55 -11.89 -13.68
CA ALA A 60 8.53 -11.78 -15.15
C ALA A 60 9.94 -11.81 -15.75
N GLU A 61 10.88 -11.06 -15.18
CA GLU A 61 12.29 -11.05 -15.62
C GLU A 61 12.95 -12.44 -15.58
N LYS A 62 12.48 -13.31 -14.69
CA LYS A 62 12.96 -14.69 -14.53
C LYS A 62 12.17 -15.70 -15.37
N GLY A 63 11.25 -15.24 -16.21
CA GLY A 63 10.35 -16.08 -17.01
C GLY A 63 9.31 -16.84 -16.18
N GLY A 64 9.04 -16.39 -14.96
CA GLY A 64 7.99 -16.95 -14.11
C GLY A 64 6.61 -16.43 -14.48
N ASP A 65 5.58 -17.15 -14.05
CA ASP A 65 4.19 -16.72 -14.22
C ASP A 65 3.88 -15.56 -13.27
N VAL A 66 3.34 -14.47 -13.81
CA VAL A 66 3.11 -13.22 -13.09
C VAL A 66 1.63 -12.98 -12.90
N TRP A 67 1.30 -12.36 -11.77
CA TRP A 67 -0.06 -11.89 -11.56
C TRP A 67 -0.33 -10.70 -12.50
N VAL A 68 -1.34 -10.82 -13.35
CA VAL A 68 -1.82 -9.73 -14.21
C VAL A 68 -3.24 -9.41 -13.81
N GLU A 69 -3.57 -8.11 -13.72
CA GLU A 69 -4.95 -7.70 -13.49
C GLU A 69 -5.83 -8.22 -14.63
N ARG A 70 -7.07 -8.63 -14.30
CA ARG A 70 -8.01 -9.30 -15.23
C ARG A 70 -8.40 -8.47 -16.47
N THR A 71 -7.99 -7.21 -16.56
CA THR A 71 -8.48 -6.25 -17.56
C THR A 71 -7.68 -6.19 -18.86
N SER A 72 -6.55 -6.89 -19.04
CA SER A 72 -5.90 -7.03 -20.36
C SER A 72 -4.68 -7.96 -20.30
N GLU A 73 -4.60 -8.93 -21.23
CA GLU A 73 -3.43 -9.80 -21.46
C GLU A 73 -2.13 -9.04 -21.80
N SER A 74 -2.19 -7.71 -21.95
CA SER A 74 -1.05 -6.84 -22.28
C SER A 74 -0.80 -5.69 -21.29
N HIS A 75 -1.57 -5.57 -20.20
CA HIS A 75 -1.34 -4.54 -19.19
C HIS A 75 -0.62 -5.12 -17.96
N TYR A 76 0.64 -4.71 -17.81
CA TYR A 76 1.37 -4.88 -16.57
C TYR A 76 0.70 -4.04 -15.47
N PRO A 77 0.66 -4.50 -14.21
CA PRO A 77 -0.04 -3.80 -13.14
C PRO A 77 0.53 -2.38 -12.97
N HIS A 78 -0.26 -1.38 -13.35
CA HIS A 78 0.08 0.02 -13.20
C HIS A 78 -0.37 0.52 -11.84
N ILE A 79 0.37 1.48 -11.29
CA ILE A 79 0.04 2.15 -10.03
C ILE A 79 -1.34 2.81 -10.15
N ARG A 80 -2.39 2.23 -9.54
CA ARG A 80 -3.69 2.90 -9.38
C ARG A 80 -3.54 3.96 -8.28
N LEU A 81 -3.37 5.22 -8.69
CA LEU A 81 -3.29 6.38 -7.78
C LEU A 81 -4.67 6.88 -7.31
N HIS A 82 -5.77 6.29 -7.78
CA HIS A 82 -7.13 6.70 -7.44
C HIS A 82 -8.01 5.47 -7.20
N GLY A 83 -8.78 5.50 -6.10
CA GLY A 83 -9.52 4.39 -5.51
C GLY A 83 -10.40 3.60 -6.47
N GLY A 84 -9.92 2.43 -6.91
CA GLY A 84 -10.66 1.48 -7.71
C GLY A 84 -10.63 0.09 -7.07
N ALA A 85 -11.77 -0.27 -6.46
CA ALA A 85 -12.24 -1.57 -5.95
C ALA A 85 -11.21 -2.50 -5.25
N LEU A 86 -11.45 -2.74 -3.95
CA LEU A 86 -10.85 -3.78 -3.09
C LEU A 86 -10.84 -5.22 -3.68
N GLU A 87 -11.54 -5.46 -4.79
CA GLU A 87 -11.70 -6.78 -5.43
C GLU A 87 -10.51 -7.18 -6.33
N ASP A 88 -9.59 -6.26 -6.60
CA ASP A 88 -8.43 -6.46 -7.48
C ASP A 88 -7.08 -6.51 -6.75
N ASP A 89 -7.06 -6.50 -5.41
CA ASP A 89 -5.79 -6.65 -4.69
C ASP A 89 -5.19 -8.04 -4.97
N PRO A 90 -3.86 -8.13 -5.16
CA PRO A 90 -3.20 -9.44 -5.27
C PRO A 90 -3.46 -10.23 -3.99
N PRO A 91 -3.74 -11.54 -4.07
CA PRO A 91 -3.95 -12.36 -2.89
C PRO A 91 -2.70 -12.34 -2.01
N MET A 92 -2.90 -12.16 -0.69
CA MET A 92 -1.84 -12.20 0.33
C MET A 92 -1.15 -13.56 0.41
#